data_AF-A0A059EYH1-F1
#
_entry.id   AF-A0A059EYH1-F1
#
_cell.length_a   1.000
_cell.length_b   1.000
_cell.length_c   1.000
_cell.angle_alpha   90.00
_cell.angle_beta   90.00
_cell.angle_gamma   90.00
#
_symmetry.space_group_name_H-M   'P 1'
#
loop_
_entity.id
_entity.type
_entity.pdbx_description
1 polymer ?
#
loop_
_entity_poly.entity_id
_entity_poly.type
_entity_poly.pdbx_seq_one_letter_code
_entity_poly.pdbx_strand_id
1 'polypeptide(L)'
;METFPILITLLMLKSYVCTNIGGLPQPPEGYHYDFEGNIIITSSPEDFMTGNLSNALFGRITHAGIMNFDSNTEKEDSIEFTASIKPISRDDYLKKMIAFLTKHYWIDPKTKPNVDDVKQTLLTIYDKISDAKELLIITAISVFETNAFMKMHEEPIPEGDKWYSRGILQIYSEERYIRIAELTENIEFLNNPDILSNLDLDATIASLLFWKYLVSEAQKSDPSYRVTWANALLLLEPRDLQPDQKDYIIKKKEAGRLFQTIVLLFTKQNECIIKDRFDFIRSTVAAAEPVPLEHREKKHHEPINCSIN
;
A
#
# COMPACT_ATOMS: atom_id res chain seq x y z
N MET A 1 -2.32 -4.97 -37.22
CA MET A 1 -1.54 -4.57 -36.03
C MET A 1 -1.66 -3.08 -35.69
N GLU A 2 -2.28 -2.25 -36.54
CA GLU A 2 -2.53 -0.81 -36.27
C GLU A 2 -3.93 -0.52 -35.67
N THR A 3 -4.77 -1.53 -35.52
CA THR A 3 -6.18 -1.40 -35.10
C THR A 3 -6.35 -1.16 -33.59
N PHE A 4 -5.43 -1.64 -32.76
CA PHE A 4 -5.55 -1.55 -31.29
C PHE A 4 -5.31 -0.15 -30.72
N PRO A 5 -4.29 0.62 -31.17
CA PRO A 5 -4.08 2.00 -30.69
C PRO A 5 -5.24 2.93 -31.07
N ILE A 6 -5.80 2.75 -32.27
CA ILE A 6 -6.98 3.49 -32.73
C ILE A 6 -8.20 3.15 -31.87
N LEU A 7 -8.42 1.87 -31.55
CA LEU A 7 -9.52 1.46 -30.68
C LEU A 7 -9.40 2.02 -29.26
N ILE A 8 -8.19 1.98 -28.67
CA ILE A 8 -7.94 2.49 -27.31
C ILE A 8 -8.11 4.01 -27.27
N THR A 9 -7.65 4.71 -28.32
CA THR A 9 -7.80 6.16 -28.44
C THR A 9 -9.28 6.54 -28.60
N LEU A 10 -10.03 5.82 -29.43
CA LEU A 10 -11.48 6.02 -29.59
C LEU A 10 -12.26 5.70 -28.30
N LEU A 11 -11.81 4.72 -27.52
CA LEU A 11 -12.39 4.37 -26.23
C LEU A 11 -12.17 5.45 -25.17
N MET A 12 -10.95 6.00 -25.09
CA MET A 12 -10.64 7.12 -24.20
C MET A 12 -11.39 8.40 -24.61
N LEU A 13 -11.49 8.68 -25.91
CA LEU A 13 -12.26 9.80 -26.45
C LEU A 13 -13.77 9.64 -26.17
N LYS A 14 -14.29 8.42 -26.31
CA LYS A 14 -15.70 8.10 -26.03
C LYS A 14 -16.02 8.25 -24.54
N SER A 15 -15.15 7.77 -23.64
CA SER A 15 -15.32 7.96 -22.19
C SER A 15 -15.29 9.43 -21.76
N TYR A 16 -14.46 10.25 -22.42
CA TYR A 16 -14.41 11.71 -22.23
C TYR A 16 -15.68 12.41 -22.73
N VAL A 17 -16.23 11.99 -23.87
CA VAL A 17 -17.49 12.53 -24.42
C VAL A 17 -18.70 12.11 -23.58
N CYS A 18 -18.72 10.87 -23.08
CA CYS A 18 -19.79 10.34 -22.23
C CYS A 18 -19.89 11.04 -20.87
N THR A 19 -18.77 11.50 -20.31
CA THR A 19 -18.75 12.24 -19.04
C THR A 19 -19.15 13.70 -19.17
N ASN A 20 -19.01 14.31 -20.37
CA ASN A 20 -19.24 15.74 -20.57
C ASN A 20 -20.55 16.11 -21.28
N ILE A 21 -21.17 15.23 -22.08
CA ILE A 21 -22.30 15.61 -22.96
C ILE A 21 -23.67 15.08 -22.49
N GLY A 22 -23.74 14.36 -21.36
CA GLY A 22 -25.03 14.08 -20.70
C GLY A 22 -26.03 13.32 -21.60
N GLY A 23 -25.71 12.07 -21.92
CA GLY A 23 -26.61 11.16 -22.62
C GLY A 23 -25.91 9.84 -22.88
N LEU A 24 -26.37 8.76 -22.24
CA LEU A 24 -25.85 7.40 -22.44
C LEU A 24 -26.43 6.80 -23.74
N PRO A 25 -25.62 6.44 -24.74
CA PRO A 25 -25.84 5.21 -25.48
C PRO A 25 -25.16 4.07 -24.71
N GLN A 26 -25.88 2.97 -24.52
CA GLN A 26 -25.33 1.77 -23.89
C GLN A 26 -24.05 1.30 -24.60
N PRO A 27 -23.07 0.74 -23.86
CA PRO A 27 -21.92 0.11 -24.48
C PRO A 27 -22.39 -1.01 -25.42
N PRO A 28 -21.64 -1.31 -26.49
CA PRO A 28 -21.88 -2.54 -27.25
C PRO A 28 -21.84 -3.73 -26.27
N GLU A 29 -22.75 -4.69 -26.45
CA GLU A 29 -22.85 -5.89 -25.60
C GLU A 29 -21.46 -6.52 -25.42
N GLY A 30 -21.04 -6.69 -24.16
CA GLY A 30 -19.81 -7.42 -23.80
C GLY A 30 -18.74 -6.65 -23.01
N TYR A 31 -18.81 -5.32 -22.91
CA TYR A 31 -17.70 -4.51 -22.34
C TYR A 31 -18.06 -3.88 -20.99
N HIS A 32 -17.31 -4.22 -19.94
CA HIS A 32 -17.46 -3.71 -18.57
C HIS A 32 -16.14 -3.15 -18.05
N TYR A 33 -16.18 -2.04 -17.29
CA TYR A 33 -15.01 -1.35 -16.76
C TYR A 33 -15.12 -1.18 -15.25
N ASP A 34 -14.01 -1.42 -14.54
CA ASP A 34 -13.80 -1.02 -13.15
C ASP A 34 -12.56 -0.11 -13.07
N PHE A 35 -12.54 0.88 -12.19
CA PHE A 35 -11.56 1.96 -12.18
C PHE A 35 -10.90 2.15 -10.81
N GLU A 36 -9.74 1.50 -10.63
CA GLU A 36 -8.70 1.81 -9.63
C GLU A 36 -7.30 1.75 -10.26
N GLY A 37 -7.15 2.25 -11.50
CA GLY A 37 -5.87 2.24 -12.23
C GLY A 37 -5.53 0.93 -12.95
N ASN A 38 -6.36 -0.10 -12.79
CA ASN A 38 -6.34 -1.32 -13.59
C ASN A 38 -7.48 -1.27 -14.63
N ILE A 39 -7.23 -1.76 -15.83
CA ILE A 39 -8.20 -1.93 -16.92
C ILE A 39 -8.38 -3.44 -17.09
N ILE A 40 -9.61 -3.93 -17.06
CA ILE A 40 -9.92 -5.32 -17.39
C ILE A 40 -10.78 -5.31 -18.64
N ILE A 41 -10.32 -5.98 -19.70
CA ILE A 41 -11.04 -6.13 -20.96
C ILE A 41 -11.41 -7.60 -21.09
N THR A 42 -12.67 -7.93 -20.85
CA THR A 42 -13.21 -9.28 -21.06
C THR A 42 -14.19 -9.27 -22.23
N SER A 43 -14.35 -10.42 -22.89
CA SER A 43 -15.37 -10.63 -23.91
C SER A 43 -16.75 -10.97 -23.33
N SER A 44 -16.84 -11.26 -22.02
CA SER A 44 -18.10 -11.63 -21.35
C SER A 44 -18.33 -10.83 -20.06
N PRO A 45 -19.50 -10.17 -19.90
CA PRO A 45 -19.93 -9.51 -18.68
C PRO A 45 -20.03 -10.44 -17.45
N GLU A 46 -20.46 -11.67 -17.69
CA GLU A 46 -20.78 -12.65 -16.66
C GLU A 46 -19.50 -13.17 -16.00
N ASP A 47 -18.41 -13.22 -16.75
CA ASP A 47 -17.06 -13.56 -16.28
C ASP A 47 -16.53 -12.53 -15.27
N PHE A 48 -16.90 -11.25 -15.43
CA PHE A 48 -16.56 -10.20 -14.47
C PHE A 48 -17.31 -10.38 -13.14
N MET A 49 -18.60 -10.71 -13.21
CA MET A 49 -19.46 -10.89 -12.03
C MET A 49 -19.17 -12.19 -11.27
N THR A 50 -18.66 -13.21 -11.97
CA THR A 50 -18.32 -14.53 -11.41
C THR A 50 -16.85 -14.68 -11.03
N GLY A 51 -16.00 -13.73 -11.43
CA GLY A 51 -14.55 -13.77 -11.20
C GLY A 51 -13.77 -14.71 -12.13
N ASN A 52 -14.42 -15.29 -13.16
CA ASN A 52 -13.78 -16.19 -14.10
C ASN A 52 -13.10 -15.44 -15.26
N LEU A 53 -11.96 -14.80 -14.98
CA LEU A 53 -11.28 -13.90 -15.93
C LEU A 53 -10.20 -14.58 -16.80
N SER A 54 -10.34 -15.89 -17.08
CA SER A 54 -9.28 -16.69 -17.73
C SER A 54 -8.89 -16.20 -19.13
N ASN A 55 -9.76 -15.43 -19.80
CA ASN A 55 -9.54 -14.86 -21.13
C ASN A 55 -9.51 -13.32 -21.13
N ALA A 56 -9.50 -12.69 -19.95
CA ALA A 56 -9.50 -11.23 -19.87
C ALA A 56 -8.11 -10.65 -20.16
N LEU A 57 -8.08 -9.50 -20.83
CA LEU A 57 -6.90 -8.68 -20.99
C LEU A 57 -6.78 -7.75 -19.78
N PHE A 58 -5.68 -7.85 -19.05
CA PHE A 58 -5.40 -6.99 -17.91
C PHE A 58 -4.43 -5.89 -18.32
N GLY A 59 -4.87 -4.65 -18.16
CA GLY A 59 -4.09 -3.45 -18.37
C GLY A 59 -3.85 -2.71 -17.07
N ARG A 60 -2.74 -1.99 -16.97
CA ARG A 60 -2.53 -1.02 -15.90
C ARG A 60 -2.12 0.32 -16.50
N ILE A 61 -2.76 1.40 -16.05
CA ILE A 61 -2.32 2.75 -16.40
C ILE A 61 -1.30 3.17 -15.35
N THR A 62 -0.04 3.26 -15.75
CA THR A 62 1.00 3.78 -14.85
C THR A 62 0.90 5.30 -14.70
N HIS A 63 1.55 5.82 -13.67
CA HIS A 63 1.74 7.26 -13.48
C HIS A 63 2.44 7.93 -14.67
N ALA A 64 2.97 7.24 -15.67
CA ALA A 64 3.53 7.87 -16.87
C ALA A 64 2.55 7.90 -18.06
N GLY A 65 1.31 7.44 -17.90
CA GLY A 65 0.36 7.25 -19.01
C GLY A 65 0.72 6.06 -19.91
N ILE A 66 1.76 5.29 -19.56
CA ILE A 66 2.14 4.05 -20.23
C ILE A 66 1.15 2.98 -19.80
N MET A 67 0.48 2.39 -20.78
CA MET A 67 -0.41 1.24 -20.60
C MET A 67 0.33 -0.03 -20.99
N ASN A 68 0.50 -0.94 -20.05
CA ASN A 68 0.99 -2.29 -20.32
C ASN A 68 -0.19 -3.25 -20.21
N PHE A 69 -0.39 -4.06 -21.25
CA PHE A 69 -1.37 -5.14 -21.26
C PHE A 69 -0.60 -6.47 -21.29
N ASP A 70 -0.77 -7.30 -20.27
CA ASP A 70 -0.18 -8.64 -20.22
C ASP A 70 -1.28 -9.68 -20.45
N SER A 71 -1.00 -10.65 -21.31
CA SER A 71 -1.82 -11.86 -21.48
C SER A 71 -1.49 -12.83 -20.36
N ASN A 72 -2.45 -13.11 -19.47
CA ASN A 72 -2.40 -14.13 -18.41
C ASN A 72 -1.05 -14.29 -17.70
N THR A 73 -0.85 -13.49 -16.68
CA THR A 73 -0.21 -13.93 -15.44
C THR A 73 -0.67 -12.96 -14.37
N GLU A 74 -1.35 -13.44 -13.34
CA GLU A 74 -1.29 -12.81 -12.03
C GLU A 74 0.20 -12.80 -11.65
N LYS A 75 0.94 -11.78 -12.10
CA LYS A 75 2.23 -11.49 -11.50
C LYS A 75 1.88 -11.19 -10.07
N GLU A 76 2.33 -12.07 -9.16
CA GLU A 76 2.44 -11.74 -7.75
C GLU A 76 2.87 -10.28 -7.68
N ASP A 77 1.99 -9.43 -7.14
CA ASP A 77 2.31 -8.03 -6.91
C ASP A 77 3.51 -8.04 -5.96
N SER A 78 4.70 -8.04 -6.54
CA SER A 78 5.92 -7.63 -5.87
C SER A 78 5.66 -6.17 -5.56
N ILE A 79 5.12 -5.93 -4.36
CA ILE A 79 4.98 -4.59 -3.80
C ILE A 79 6.40 -4.10 -3.47
N GLU A 80 7.20 -3.90 -4.50
CA GLU A 80 8.48 -3.25 -4.42
C GLU A 80 8.25 -1.76 -4.58
N PHE A 81 8.23 -1.09 -3.44
CA PHE A 81 8.22 0.37 -3.43
C PHE A 81 9.62 0.89 -3.79
N THR A 82 9.82 1.20 -5.07
CA THR A 82 11.10 1.67 -5.61
C THR A 82 11.33 3.17 -5.43
N ALA A 83 10.29 3.95 -5.09
CA ALA A 83 10.43 5.39 -4.93
C ALA A 83 11.27 5.76 -3.69
N SER A 84 12.07 6.82 -3.84
CA SER A 84 12.90 7.35 -2.77
C SER A 84 12.00 8.02 -1.71
N ILE A 85 12.03 7.48 -0.49
CA ILE A 85 11.29 8.03 0.65
C ILE A 85 12.17 9.12 1.27
N LYS A 86 11.67 10.35 1.26
CA LYS A 86 12.34 11.45 1.94
C LYS A 86 12.32 11.21 3.46
N PRO A 87 13.30 11.75 4.21
CA PRO A 87 13.25 11.72 5.67
C PRO A 87 11.90 12.25 6.17
N ILE A 88 11.26 11.48 7.04
CA ILE A 88 9.96 11.81 7.64
C ILE A 88 10.26 12.46 8.98
N SER A 89 9.70 13.64 9.27
CA SER A 89 9.86 14.26 10.58
C SER A 89 8.99 13.55 11.62
N ARG A 90 9.47 13.52 12.88
CA ARG A 90 8.78 12.87 14.00
C ARG A 90 7.34 13.34 14.17
N ASP A 91 7.13 14.65 14.12
CA ASP A 91 5.81 15.26 14.27
C ASP A 91 4.88 14.96 13.07
N ASP A 92 5.41 14.97 11.84
CA ASP A 92 4.62 14.63 10.65
C ASP A 92 4.22 13.15 10.64
N TYR A 93 5.15 12.27 11.03
CA TYR A 93 4.90 10.84 11.24
C TYR A 93 3.74 10.61 12.21
N LEU A 94 3.86 11.13 13.43
CA LEU A 94 2.84 10.94 14.46
C LEU A 94 1.49 11.52 14.01
N LYS A 95 1.48 12.76 13.52
CA LYS A 95 0.26 13.46 13.11
C LYS A 95 -0.49 12.69 12.02
N LYS A 96 0.22 12.24 10.97
CA LYS A 96 -0.39 11.53 9.84
C LYS A 96 -0.87 10.13 10.24
N MET A 97 -0.08 9.40 11.04
CA MET A 97 -0.50 8.07 11.50
C MET A 97 -1.73 8.14 12.40
N ILE A 98 -1.77 9.06 13.37
CA ILE A 98 -2.94 9.23 14.24
C ILE A 98 -4.18 9.65 13.42
N ALA A 99 -4.02 10.57 12.46
CA ALA A 99 -5.12 10.97 11.59
C ALA A 99 -5.64 9.80 10.74
N PHE A 100 -4.73 9.00 10.17
CA PHE A 100 -5.06 7.80 9.40
C PHE A 100 -5.82 6.77 10.27
N LEU A 101 -5.28 6.39 11.42
CA LEU A 101 -5.89 5.40 12.31
C LEU A 101 -7.26 5.85 12.82
N THR A 102 -7.39 7.13 13.18
CA THR A 102 -8.66 7.72 13.63
C THR A 102 -9.72 7.69 12.53
N LYS A 103 -9.33 8.03 11.29
CA LYS A 103 -10.27 8.10 10.17
C LYS A 103 -10.72 6.72 9.69
N HIS A 104 -9.83 5.73 9.70
CA HIS A 104 -10.06 4.45 9.02
C HIS A 104 -10.42 3.30 9.96
N TYR A 105 -10.02 3.34 11.24
CA TYR A 105 -10.17 2.21 12.16
C TYR A 105 -10.90 2.59 13.44
N TRP A 106 -10.54 3.73 14.06
CA TRP A 106 -11.07 4.12 15.37
C TRP A 106 -12.34 4.97 15.29
N ILE A 107 -13.27 4.55 14.43
CA ILE A 107 -14.52 5.26 14.18
C ILE A 107 -15.48 5.08 15.37
N ASP A 108 -15.54 3.87 15.94
CA ASP A 108 -16.35 3.58 17.12
C ASP A 108 -15.53 3.82 18.41
N PRO A 109 -15.96 4.72 19.31
CA PRO A 109 -15.31 4.94 20.59
C PRO A 109 -15.23 3.69 21.48
N LYS A 110 -16.13 2.71 21.32
CA LYS A 110 -16.17 1.50 22.17
C LYS A 110 -15.09 0.48 21.82
N THR A 111 -14.57 0.53 20.60
CA THR A 111 -13.54 -0.41 20.11
C THR A 111 -12.19 0.28 19.92
N LYS A 112 -12.09 1.55 20.31
CA LYS A 112 -10.89 2.38 20.17
C LYS A 112 -9.84 2.01 21.22
N PRO A 113 -8.55 1.89 20.86
CA PRO A 113 -7.48 1.66 21.83
C PRO A 113 -7.20 2.94 22.64
N ASN A 114 -6.39 2.80 23.70
CA ASN A 114 -5.86 3.97 24.39
C ASN A 114 -4.95 4.76 23.44
N VAL A 115 -5.40 5.95 23.04
CA VAL A 115 -4.72 6.78 22.04
C VAL A 115 -3.35 7.25 22.51
N ASP A 116 -3.19 7.52 23.80
CA ASP A 116 -1.93 8.03 24.31
C ASP A 116 -0.88 6.93 24.35
N ASP A 117 -1.27 5.69 24.67
CA ASP A 117 -0.40 4.51 24.56
C ASP A 117 0.02 4.29 23.10
N VAL A 118 -0.92 4.33 22.15
CA VAL A 118 -0.59 4.22 20.72
C VAL A 118 0.35 5.33 20.24
N LYS A 119 0.16 6.58 20.70
CA LYS A 119 1.10 7.68 20.37
C LYS A 119 2.50 7.35 20.89
N GLN A 120 2.63 6.87 22.12
CA GLN A 120 3.93 6.50 22.69
C GLN A 120 4.56 5.33 21.93
N THR A 121 3.79 4.31 21.56
CA THR A 121 4.24 3.20 20.73
C THR A 121 4.75 3.69 19.38
N LEU A 122 3.97 4.50 18.65
CA LEU A 122 4.38 5.07 17.35
C LEU A 122 5.66 5.89 17.48
N LEU A 123 5.76 6.75 18.49
CA LEU A 123 6.96 7.53 18.75
C LEU A 123 8.16 6.64 19.08
N THR A 124 7.97 5.56 19.83
CA THR A 124 9.02 4.59 20.15
C THR A 124 9.50 3.86 18.89
N ILE A 125 8.59 3.47 17.99
CA ILE A 125 8.94 2.90 16.68
C ILE A 125 9.80 3.90 15.89
N TYR A 126 9.35 5.15 15.79
CA TYR A 126 10.06 6.22 15.08
C TYR A 126 11.47 6.44 15.66
N ASP A 127 11.58 6.56 16.98
CA ASP A 127 12.84 6.85 17.66
C ASP A 127 13.84 5.66 17.58
N LYS A 128 13.34 4.42 17.34
CA LYS A 128 14.17 3.21 17.25
C LYS A 128 14.52 2.80 15.83
N ILE A 129 13.76 3.19 14.80
CA ILE A 129 13.98 2.77 13.40
C ILE A 129 14.43 3.97 12.57
N SER A 130 15.71 4.01 12.21
CA SER A 130 16.32 5.16 11.54
C SER A 130 16.08 5.21 10.02
N ASP A 131 15.94 4.07 9.37
CA ASP A 131 15.66 4.01 7.94
C ASP A 131 14.16 4.29 7.69
N ALA A 132 13.87 5.25 6.80
CA ALA A 132 12.50 5.68 6.55
C ALA A 132 11.65 4.58 5.88
N LYS A 133 12.24 3.70 5.07
CA LYS A 133 11.50 2.59 4.46
C LYS A 133 11.19 1.51 5.50
N GLU A 134 12.19 1.13 6.27
CA GLU A 134 12.04 0.18 7.38
C GLU A 134 11.00 0.67 8.40
N LEU A 135 11.01 1.96 8.73
CA LEU A 135 10.03 2.60 9.62
C LEU A 135 8.60 2.37 9.12
N LEU A 136 8.34 2.63 7.84
CA LEU A 136 7.00 2.47 7.27
C LEU A 136 6.60 1.00 7.15
N ILE A 137 7.55 0.10 6.86
CA ILE A 137 7.32 -1.34 6.83
C ILE A 137 6.89 -1.83 8.20
N ILE A 138 7.68 -1.57 9.25
CA ILE A 138 7.36 -1.99 10.61
C ILE A 138 6.08 -1.35 11.11
N THR A 139 5.84 -0.09 10.79
CA THR A 139 4.58 0.58 11.12
C THR A 139 3.39 -0.13 10.46
N ALA A 140 3.50 -0.46 9.17
CA ALA A 140 2.42 -1.13 8.45
C ALA A 140 2.15 -2.55 8.96
N ILE A 141 3.19 -3.32 9.24
CA ILE A 141 3.06 -4.65 9.87
C ILE A 141 2.38 -4.49 11.23
N SER A 142 2.84 -3.55 12.06
CA SER A 142 2.26 -3.36 13.39
C SER A 142 0.78 -3.00 13.32
N VAL A 143 0.40 -2.10 12.42
CA VAL A 143 -1.01 -1.72 12.22
C VAL A 143 -1.82 -2.89 11.67
N PHE A 144 -1.27 -3.71 10.77
CA PHE A 144 -1.97 -4.86 10.21
C PHE A 144 -2.23 -5.92 11.29
N GLU A 145 -1.17 -6.41 11.91
CA GLU A 145 -1.17 -7.54 12.84
C GLU A 145 -1.98 -7.24 14.12
N THR A 146 -1.99 -5.99 14.57
CA THR A 146 -2.73 -5.59 15.78
C THR A 146 -4.14 -5.06 15.49
N ASN A 147 -4.57 -5.11 14.22
CA ASN A 147 -5.80 -4.47 13.75
C ASN A 147 -5.89 -3.01 14.23
N ALA A 148 -4.95 -2.18 13.79
CA ALA A 148 -4.80 -0.77 14.18
C ALA A 148 -4.67 -0.56 15.69
N PHE A 149 -3.84 -1.38 16.33
CA PHE A 149 -3.55 -1.37 17.76
C PHE A 149 -4.74 -1.70 18.67
N MET A 150 -5.81 -2.28 18.12
CA MET A 150 -6.98 -2.71 18.90
C MET A 150 -6.76 -4.04 19.61
N LYS A 151 -5.82 -4.87 19.13
CA LYS A 151 -5.51 -6.20 19.68
C LYS A 151 -4.02 -6.39 19.84
N MET A 152 -3.59 -6.73 21.05
CA MET A 152 -2.17 -6.97 21.37
C MET A 152 -1.84 -8.45 21.55
N HIS A 153 -2.80 -9.32 21.27
CA HIS A 153 -2.61 -10.75 21.18
C HIS A 153 -3.57 -11.34 20.16
N GLU A 154 -3.27 -12.56 19.71
CA GLU A 154 -4.19 -13.29 18.87
C GLU A 154 -5.51 -13.59 19.60
N GLU A 155 -6.60 -13.56 18.84
CA GLU A 155 -7.93 -13.88 19.32
C GLU A 155 -8.61 -14.85 18.33
N PRO A 156 -9.18 -15.97 18.82
CA PRO A 156 -9.20 -16.41 20.21
C PRO A 156 -7.81 -16.86 20.71
N ILE A 157 -7.58 -16.75 22.02
CA ILE A 157 -6.38 -17.34 22.65
C ILE A 157 -6.44 -18.86 22.46
N PRO A 158 -5.42 -19.49 21.85
CA PRO A 158 -5.44 -20.94 21.65
C PRO A 158 -5.34 -21.68 22.98
N GLU A 159 -6.14 -22.73 23.11
CA GLU A 159 -6.15 -23.56 24.30
C GLU A 159 -4.81 -24.32 24.44
N GLY A 160 -4.15 -24.15 25.58
CA GLY A 160 -2.90 -24.87 25.91
C GLY A 160 -1.64 -24.34 25.23
N ASP A 161 -1.73 -23.31 24.39
CA ASP A 161 -0.57 -22.65 23.80
C ASP A 161 -0.12 -21.50 24.71
N LYS A 162 1.03 -21.63 25.37
CA LYS A 162 1.60 -20.53 26.15
C LYS A 162 2.24 -19.47 25.25
N TRP A 163 2.70 -19.87 24.07
CA TRP A 163 3.57 -19.09 23.18
C TRP A 163 2.81 -18.50 21.98
N TYR A 164 1.51 -18.24 22.19
CA TYR A 164 0.66 -17.58 21.22
C TYR A 164 1.17 -16.17 20.86
N SER A 165 0.67 -15.66 19.73
CA SER A 165 1.07 -14.38 19.16
C SER A 165 0.74 -13.21 20.09
N ARG A 166 1.74 -12.37 20.43
CA ARG A 166 1.56 -11.16 21.25
C ARG A 166 2.37 -9.96 20.76
N GLY A 167 1.99 -8.78 21.22
CA GLY A 167 2.70 -7.52 21.01
C GLY A 167 2.46 -6.91 19.64
N ILE A 168 3.16 -5.80 19.39
CA ILE A 168 2.94 -5.00 18.19
C ILE A 168 3.35 -5.71 16.90
N LEU A 169 4.15 -6.77 16.99
CA LEU A 169 4.57 -7.60 15.84
C LEU A 169 3.97 -9.01 15.87
N GLN A 170 3.00 -9.28 16.76
CA GLN A 170 2.34 -10.59 16.92
C GLN A 170 3.32 -11.77 16.94
N ILE A 171 4.31 -11.68 17.85
CA ILE A 171 5.41 -12.65 17.96
C ILE A 171 4.87 -13.93 18.62
N TYR A 172 5.04 -15.07 17.95
CA TYR A 172 4.68 -16.40 18.44
C TYR A 172 5.91 -17.32 18.54
N SER A 173 5.75 -18.49 19.15
CA SER A 173 6.75 -19.56 19.36
C SER A 173 7.73 -19.34 20.52
N GLU A 174 7.99 -20.42 21.26
CA GLU A 174 8.87 -20.44 22.43
C GLU A 174 10.26 -19.88 22.15
N GLU A 175 10.87 -20.28 21.02
CA GLU A 175 12.22 -19.84 20.64
C GLU A 175 12.32 -18.32 20.53
N ARG A 176 11.28 -17.66 20.00
CA ARG A 176 11.26 -16.20 19.86
C ARG A 176 11.09 -15.51 21.21
N TYR A 177 10.29 -16.07 22.12
CA TYR A 177 10.19 -15.54 23.49
C TYR A 177 11.49 -15.72 24.27
N ILE A 178 12.21 -16.84 24.10
CA ILE A 178 13.55 -17.05 24.66
C ILE A 178 14.48 -15.95 24.15
N ARG A 179 14.49 -15.72 22.83
CA ARG A 179 15.33 -14.68 22.25
C ARG A 179 14.98 -13.28 22.75
N ILE A 180 13.69 -12.96 22.92
CA ILE A 180 13.28 -11.68 23.53
C ILE A 180 13.82 -11.54 24.95
N ALA A 181 13.67 -12.57 25.79
CA ALA A 181 14.15 -12.55 27.17
C ALA A 181 15.67 -12.34 27.25
N GLU A 182 16.44 -12.96 26.34
CA GLU A 182 17.88 -12.74 26.21
C GLU A 182 18.21 -11.30 25.77
N LEU A 183 17.53 -10.79 24.73
CA LEU A 183 17.78 -9.45 24.18
C LEU A 183 17.42 -8.31 25.17
N THR A 184 16.46 -8.55 26.04
CA THR A 184 15.96 -7.58 27.03
C THR A 184 16.56 -7.79 28.42
N GLU A 185 17.33 -8.86 28.62
CA GLU A 185 17.80 -9.32 29.93
C GLU A 185 16.65 -9.46 30.96
N ASN A 186 15.46 -9.82 30.48
CA ASN A 186 14.25 -9.90 31.29
C ASN A 186 13.58 -11.28 31.18
N ILE A 187 13.76 -12.10 32.22
CA ILE A 187 13.20 -13.45 32.30
C ILE A 187 11.67 -13.47 32.38
N GLU A 188 11.03 -12.34 32.71
CA GLU A 188 9.57 -12.27 32.81
C GLU A 188 8.88 -12.54 31.47
N PHE A 189 9.54 -12.31 30.32
CA PHE A 189 9.01 -12.70 29.02
C PHE A 189 8.83 -14.23 28.89
N LEU A 190 9.53 -15.04 29.70
CA LEU A 190 9.35 -16.49 29.78
C LEU A 190 8.41 -16.90 30.90
N ASN A 191 8.52 -16.28 32.07
CA ASN A 191 7.69 -16.64 33.23
C ASN A 191 6.22 -16.22 33.01
N ASN A 192 6.03 -15.02 32.46
CA ASN A 192 4.74 -14.38 32.24
C ASN A 192 4.71 -13.71 30.85
N PRO A 193 4.60 -14.47 29.75
CA PRO A 193 4.66 -13.93 28.38
C PRO A 193 3.58 -12.89 28.06
N ASP A 194 2.51 -12.81 28.85
CA ASP A 194 1.44 -11.82 28.71
C ASP A 194 1.91 -10.38 28.90
N ILE A 195 3.10 -10.16 29.47
CA ILE A 195 3.70 -8.82 29.49
C ILE A 195 3.91 -8.26 28.08
N LEU A 196 4.04 -9.12 27.06
CA LEU A 196 4.16 -8.68 25.66
C LEU A 196 2.79 -8.25 25.07
N SER A 197 1.67 -8.55 25.72
CA SER A 197 0.31 -8.22 25.26
C SER A 197 -0.15 -6.80 25.60
N ASN A 198 0.76 -5.87 25.88
CA ASN A 198 0.43 -4.49 26.24
C ASN A 198 1.05 -3.47 25.26
N LEU A 199 0.43 -2.29 25.17
CA LEU A 199 0.98 -1.11 24.48
C LEU A 199 1.87 -0.27 25.40
N ASP A 200 2.58 -0.89 26.32
CA ASP A 200 3.54 -0.19 27.17
C ASP A 200 4.91 -0.08 26.48
N LEU A 201 5.79 0.71 27.11
CA LEU A 201 7.12 0.98 26.60
C LEU A 201 7.98 -0.28 26.55
N ASP A 202 7.88 -1.17 27.54
CA ASP A 202 8.75 -2.33 27.67
C ASP A 202 8.40 -3.40 26.63
N ALA A 203 7.11 -3.70 26.44
CA ALA A 203 6.62 -4.60 25.40
C ALA A 203 6.95 -4.08 24.00
N THR A 204 6.80 -2.77 23.78
CA THR A 204 7.16 -2.12 22.52
C THR A 204 8.67 -2.23 22.25
N ILE A 205 9.51 -1.91 23.23
CA ILE A 205 10.97 -2.01 23.11
C ILE A 205 11.40 -3.45 22.85
N ALA A 206 10.83 -4.41 23.58
CA ALA A 206 11.12 -5.84 23.40
C ALA A 206 10.82 -6.30 21.97
N SER A 207 9.65 -5.94 21.44
CA SER A 207 9.25 -6.24 20.06
C SER A 207 10.24 -5.64 19.04
N LEU A 208 10.67 -4.39 19.26
CA LEU A 208 11.60 -3.70 18.36
C LEU A 208 13.04 -4.21 18.47
N LEU A 209 13.48 -4.65 19.65
CA LEU A 209 14.77 -5.32 19.82
C LEU A 209 14.78 -6.65 19.09
N PHE A 210 13.71 -7.42 19.19
CA PHE A 210 13.56 -8.67 18.45
C PHE A 210 13.61 -8.45 16.93
N TRP A 211 12.87 -7.46 16.42
CA TRP A 211 12.94 -7.08 15.01
C TRP A 211 14.38 -6.74 14.57
N LYS A 212 15.08 -5.88 15.33
CA LYS A 212 16.48 -5.52 15.03
C LYS A 212 17.41 -6.72 15.03
N TYR A 213 17.19 -7.65 15.96
CA TYR A 213 17.92 -8.92 16.00
C TYR A 213 17.70 -9.72 14.70
N LEU A 214 16.45 -9.90 14.25
CA LEU A 214 16.16 -10.62 13.00
C LEU A 214 16.85 -9.98 11.78
N VAL A 215 16.76 -8.66 11.65
CA VAL A 215 17.44 -7.92 10.58
C VAL A 215 18.96 -8.09 10.67
N SER A 216 19.53 -8.04 11.86
CA SER A 216 20.97 -8.22 12.07
C SER A 216 21.43 -9.62 11.68
N GLU A 217 20.69 -10.67 12.04
CA GLU A 217 21.03 -12.05 11.65
C GLU A 217 20.93 -12.26 10.13
N ALA A 218 19.93 -11.65 9.49
CA ALA A 218 19.80 -11.66 8.04
C ALA A 218 21.00 -10.97 7.37
N GLN A 219 21.44 -9.83 7.90
CA GLN A 219 22.60 -9.09 7.41
C GLN A 219 23.94 -9.79 7.66
N LYS A 220 24.05 -10.56 8.76
CA LYS A 220 25.23 -11.42 9.01
C LYS A 220 25.33 -12.53 7.96
N SER A 221 24.19 -13.09 7.57
CA SER A 221 24.11 -14.16 6.57
C SER A 221 24.30 -13.62 5.14
N ASP A 222 23.74 -12.45 4.86
CA ASP A 222 23.86 -11.73 3.59
C ASP A 222 24.10 -10.22 3.85
N PRO A 223 25.34 -9.71 3.73
CA PRO A 223 25.63 -8.30 3.93
C PRO A 223 24.92 -7.33 2.97
N SER A 224 24.43 -7.84 1.83
CA SER A 224 23.64 -7.07 0.87
C SER A 224 22.16 -6.99 1.24
N TYR A 225 21.73 -7.73 2.27
CA TYR A 225 20.34 -7.78 2.72
C TYR A 225 19.79 -6.37 2.97
N ARG A 226 18.60 -6.13 2.41
CA ARG A 226 17.81 -4.90 2.62
C ARG A 226 16.42 -5.29 3.04
N VAL A 227 15.89 -4.57 4.02
CA VAL A 227 14.50 -4.74 4.45
C VAL A 227 13.58 -4.27 3.31
N THR A 228 12.84 -5.21 2.76
CA THR A 228 11.72 -4.95 1.83
C THR A 228 10.44 -5.45 2.47
N TRP A 229 9.28 -5.04 1.95
CA TRP A 229 8.00 -5.54 2.43
C TRP A 229 7.94 -7.08 2.43
N ALA A 230 8.30 -7.69 1.30
CA ALA A 230 8.29 -9.14 1.15
C ALA A 230 9.23 -9.83 2.15
N ASN A 231 10.48 -9.35 2.25
CA ASN A 231 11.46 -10.00 3.12
C ASN A 231 11.19 -9.73 4.61
N ALA A 232 10.52 -8.63 4.96
CA ALA A 232 10.09 -8.36 6.33
C ALA A 232 9.04 -9.36 6.80
N LEU A 233 8.06 -9.69 5.93
CA LEU A 233 7.08 -10.74 6.21
C LEU A 233 7.74 -12.12 6.31
N LEU A 234 8.76 -12.40 5.49
CA LEU A 234 9.53 -13.64 5.60
C LEU A 234 10.40 -13.71 6.87
N LEU A 235 10.92 -12.57 7.35
CA LEU A 235 11.72 -12.57 8.59
C LEU A 235 10.86 -12.72 9.84
N LEU A 236 9.75 -11.99 9.89
CA LEU A 236 8.83 -12.06 11.03
C LEU A 236 7.97 -13.32 10.99
N GLU A 237 7.78 -13.91 9.81
CA GLU A 237 6.86 -15.02 9.54
C GLU A 237 5.54 -14.89 10.31
N PRO A 238 4.77 -13.78 10.24
CA PRO A 238 3.57 -13.63 11.08
C PRO A 238 2.62 -14.80 10.90
N ARG A 239 2.08 -15.34 11.99
CA ARG A 239 1.26 -16.58 11.99
C ARG A 239 0.09 -16.49 11.01
N ASP A 240 -0.56 -15.34 10.98
CA ASP A 240 -1.72 -15.05 10.13
C ASP A 240 -1.38 -14.86 8.64
N LEU A 241 -0.09 -14.71 8.31
CA LEU A 241 0.42 -14.50 6.96
C LEU A 241 1.27 -15.69 6.49
N GLN A 242 0.98 -16.89 6.97
CA GLN A 242 1.63 -18.13 6.52
C GLN A 242 0.86 -18.83 5.39
N PRO A 243 1.54 -19.49 4.42
CA PRO A 243 0.89 -20.15 3.28
C PRO A 243 -0.11 -21.26 3.62
N ASP A 244 -0.02 -21.82 4.82
CA ASP A 244 -0.92 -22.86 5.33
C ASP A 244 -2.25 -22.29 5.88
N GLN A 245 -2.37 -20.97 6.02
CA GLN A 245 -3.59 -20.30 6.46
C GLN A 245 -4.63 -20.26 5.35
N LYS A 246 -5.89 -20.59 5.69
CA LYS A 246 -7.02 -20.67 4.75
C LYS A 246 -7.21 -19.39 3.91
N ASP A 247 -6.96 -18.23 4.51
CA ASP A 247 -7.17 -16.92 3.89
C ASP A 247 -5.85 -16.20 3.56
N TYR A 248 -4.73 -16.93 3.49
CA TYR A 248 -3.38 -16.38 3.28
C TYR A 248 -3.31 -15.38 2.13
N ILE A 249 -3.83 -15.74 0.95
CA ILE A 249 -3.79 -14.88 -0.24
C ILE A 249 -4.52 -13.56 0.00
N ILE A 250 -5.68 -13.62 0.67
CA ILE A 250 -6.51 -12.45 0.97
C ILE A 250 -5.79 -11.56 1.99
N LYS A 251 -5.34 -12.13 3.12
CA LYS A 251 -4.63 -11.39 4.18
C LYS A 251 -3.34 -10.76 3.66
N LYS A 252 -2.55 -11.47 2.85
CA LYS A 252 -1.34 -10.94 2.21
C LYS A 252 -1.64 -9.74 1.31
N LYS A 253 -2.72 -9.80 0.53
CA LYS A 253 -3.17 -8.71 -0.33
C LYS A 253 -3.63 -7.49 0.47
N GLU A 254 -4.37 -7.71 1.56
CA GLU A 254 -4.83 -6.65 2.46
C GLU A 254 -3.65 -5.97 3.19
N ALA A 255 -2.72 -6.75 3.73
CA ALA A 255 -1.50 -6.24 4.34
C ALA A 255 -0.68 -5.39 3.35
N GLY A 256 -0.55 -5.87 2.11
CA GLY A 256 0.09 -5.14 1.02
C GLY A 256 -0.58 -3.81 0.68
N ARG A 257 -1.92 -3.78 0.59
CA ARG A 257 -2.70 -2.55 0.35
C ARG A 257 -2.56 -1.54 1.50
N LEU A 258 -2.56 -2.02 2.74
CA LEU A 258 -2.32 -1.19 3.91
C LEU A 258 -0.93 -0.56 3.88
N PHE A 259 0.11 -1.36 3.58
CA PHE A 259 1.47 -0.86 3.43
C PHE A 259 1.56 0.25 2.36
N GLN A 260 0.99 0.01 1.18
CA GLN A 260 0.95 1.03 0.11
C GLN A 260 0.26 2.31 0.58
N THR A 261 -0.87 2.18 1.28
CA THR A 261 -1.64 3.32 1.80
C THR A 261 -0.83 4.13 2.81
N ILE A 262 -0.17 3.46 3.76
CA ILE A 262 0.71 4.11 4.74
C ILE A 262 1.87 4.82 4.04
N VAL A 263 2.51 4.20 3.05
CA VAL A 263 3.56 4.83 2.26
C VAL A 263 3.05 6.10 1.55
N LEU A 264 1.85 6.04 0.97
CA LEU A 264 1.23 7.17 0.29
C LEU A 264 0.97 8.38 1.21
N LEU A 265 0.80 8.17 2.53
CA LEU A 265 0.69 9.28 3.50
C LEU A 265 1.96 10.14 3.54
N PHE A 266 3.12 9.53 3.26
CA PHE A 266 4.44 10.15 3.43
C PHE A 266 5.13 10.48 2.11
N THR A 267 4.68 9.91 1.01
CA THR A 267 5.08 10.37 -0.32
C THR A 267 4.33 11.66 -0.64
N LYS A 268 5.04 12.75 -0.93
CA LYS A 268 4.39 13.95 -1.48
C LYS A 268 3.65 13.55 -2.76
N GLN A 269 2.32 13.50 -2.72
CA GLN A 269 1.56 13.66 -3.94
C GLN A 269 1.93 15.05 -4.46
N ASN A 270 2.68 15.10 -5.56
CA ASN A 270 2.77 16.31 -6.34
C ASN A 270 1.35 16.59 -6.86
N GLU A 271 0.55 17.33 -6.09
CA GLU A 271 -0.69 17.97 -6.57
C GLU A 271 -0.42 18.79 -7.86
N CYS A 272 0.84 19.15 -8.12
CA CYS A 272 1.28 19.84 -9.33
C CYS A 272 1.31 18.95 -10.59
N ILE A 273 1.58 17.63 -10.48
CA ILE A 273 1.70 16.75 -11.65
C ILE A 273 0.34 16.47 -12.28
N ILE A 274 -0.74 16.48 -11.49
CA ILE A 274 -2.09 16.28 -12.00
C ILE A 274 -2.53 17.51 -12.83
N LYS A 275 -2.17 18.72 -12.38
CA LYS A 275 -2.53 19.97 -13.06
C LYS A 275 -1.87 20.11 -14.44
N ASP A 276 -0.58 19.81 -14.54
CA ASP A 276 0.16 19.83 -15.81
C ASP A 276 -0.34 18.76 -16.80
N ARG A 277 -0.84 17.63 -16.29
CA ARG A 277 -1.41 16.55 -17.13
C ARG A 277 -2.80 16.86 -17.63
N PHE A 278 -3.62 17.55 -16.83
CA PHE A 278 -4.90 18.06 -17.30
C PHE A 278 -4.71 19.11 -18.40
N ASP A 279 -3.70 19.97 -18.29
CA ASP A 279 -3.39 20.95 -19.32
C ASP A 279 -2.82 20.31 -20.59
N PHE A 280 -2.01 19.24 -20.48
CA PHE A 280 -1.56 18.44 -21.63
C PHE A 280 -2.72 17.70 -22.33
N ILE A 281 -3.64 17.09 -21.58
CA ILE A 281 -4.83 16.44 -22.15
C ILE A 281 -5.72 17.48 -22.82
N ARG A 282 -5.96 18.62 -22.17
CA ARG A 282 -6.76 19.73 -22.70
C ARG A 282 -6.14 20.32 -23.99
N SER A 283 -4.81 20.48 -24.06
CA SER A 283 -4.13 20.96 -25.27
C SER A 283 -4.17 19.95 -26.42
N THR A 284 -4.11 18.65 -26.12
CA THR A 284 -4.18 17.58 -27.13
C THR A 284 -5.59 17.45 -27.69
N VAL A 285 -6.63 17.63 -26.85
CA VAL A 285 -8.04 17.67 -27.29
C VAL A 285 -8.32 18.91 -28.13
N ALA A 286 -7.85 20.09 -27.75
CA ALA A 286 -8.01 21.32 -28.54
C ALA A 286 -7.30 21.24 -29.92
N ALA A 287 -6.21 20.48 -30.02
CA ALA A 287 -5.53 20.23 -31.29
C ALA A 287 -6.24 19.19 -32.18
N ALA A 288 -7.13 18.39 -31.62
CA ALA A 288 -7.89 17.34 -32.31
C ALA A 288 -9.31 17.76 -32.71
N GLU A 289 -9.78 18.93 -32.27
CA GLU A 289 -11.04 19.51 -32.75
C GLU A 289 -10.90 19.97 -34.21
N PRO A 290 -11.77 19.53 -35.13
CA PRO A 290 -11.77 20.03 -36.50
C PRO A 290 -12.30 21.47 -36.48
N VAL A 291 -11.37 22.43 -36.52
CA VAL A 291 -11.72 23.83 -36.76
C VAL A 291 -12.42 23.90 -38.12
N PRO A 292 -13.66 24.42 -38.21
CA PRO A 292 -14.30 24.68 -39.49
C PRO A 292 -13.38 25.54 -40.35
N LEU A 293 -13.21 25.16 -41.62
CA LEU A 293 -12.27 25.75 -42.58
C LEU A 293 -12.43 27.28 -42.77
N GLU A 294 -13.46 27.91 -42.22
CA GLU A 294 -13.79 29.31 -42.43
C GLU A 294 -13.12 30.29 -41.44
N HIS A 295 -12.41 29.84 -40.40
CA HIS A 295 -11.82 30.76 -39.39
C HIS A 295 -10.29 30.68 -39.23
N ARG A 296 -9.56 30.11 -40.21
CA ARG A 296 -8.10 30.23 -40.25
C ARG A 296 -7.66 31.61 -40.77
N GLU A 297 -7.90 32.67 -40.00
CA GLU A 297 -7.01 33.82 -40.07
C GLU A 297 -5.69 33.45 -39.40
N LYS A 298 -4.60 33.49 -40.18
CA LYS A 298 -3.24 33.27 -39.68
C LYS A 298 -2.88 34.36 -38.68
N LYS A 299 -3.03 34.09 -37.38
CA LYS A 299 -2.24 34.82 -36.38
C LYS A 299 -0.87 34.18 -36.28
N HIS A 300 0.11 34.82 -36.92
CA HIS A 300 1.51 34.63 -36.60
C HIS A 300 1.71 34.99 -35.12
N HIS A 301 2.04 34.01 -34.29
CA HIS A 301 2.63 34.26 -32.99
C HIS A 301 4.14 34.15 -33.12
N GLU A 302 4.82 35.28 -32.92
CA GLU A 302 6.27 35.32 -32.73
C GLU A 302 6.67 34.54 -31.47
N PRO A 303 7.86 33.91 -31.45
CA PRO A 303 8.28 33.09 -30.33
C PRO A 303 8.61 33.98 -29.12
N ILE A 304 7.89 33.75 -28.02
CA ILE A 304 8.20 34.35 -26.73
C ILE A 304 9.40 33.59 -26.13
N ASN A 305 10.52 34.29 -26.01
CA ASN A 305 11.70 33.85 -25.28
C ASN A 305 11.37 33.64 -23.79
N CYS A 306 11.42 32.40 -23.31
CA CYS A 306 11.52 32.11 -21.88
C CYS A 306 12.98 32.27 -21.45
N SER A 307 13.29 33.38 -20.77
CA SER A 307 14.52 33.52 -19.99
C SER A 307 14.36 32.81 -18.64
N ILE A 308 15.29 31.90 -18.35
CA ILE A 308 15.44 31.24 -17.05
C ILE A 308 16.15 32.22 -16.10
N ASN A 309 15.55 32.47 -14.93
CA ASN A 309 16.22 32.97 -13.73
C ASN A 309 15.98 31.98 -12.59
#